data_AF-A0A818LXA1-F1
#
_entry.id   AF-A0A818LXA1-F1
#
_cell.length_a   1.000
_cell.length_b   1.000
_cell.length_c   1.000
_cell.angle_alpha   90.00
_cell.angle_beta   90.00
_cell.angle_gamma   90.00
#
_symmetry.space_group_name_H-M   'P 1'
#
loop_
_entity.id
_entity.type
_entity.pdbx_description
1 polymer ?
#
loop_
_entity_poly.entity_id
_entity_poly.type
_entity_poly.pdbx_seq_one_letter_code
_entity_poly.pdbx_strand_id
1 'polypeptide(L)'
;MSLSCEQQCINGKYYLCMPDNFQYPRNLLHRVYKNLVVLEDIFTRNVTAYGTIRVNNCSFDKRVFVRYTIDQWKTFSVLNAHYIMHYADNNTDLFQFKLTVPKDKLLSSSLLKMSFAICYCVNGGKFWDNNYSQNYNFEIIESSREVPTSILNQLSRKKSIIRDDQLYKQITQDYHAISNTTQQIENLCGLKNLGGTCYMNSILQSLSLTSLLTNYFLYNQDSLVFKGIIINEYLNFLYLIRCGQYSTIIPAPLKQIIGHINYAYLENQQQDAHEFLIVLLDYLHIDLNRTQCTDEEIDYNLFGQINKNSIIVDLFYGIYKSTITCLQCMHTSSSYESFVCLTLPIPSTNQCTLQDCLQSLNEDEYLIDDDSKWFCSKCQCHSNAKKRLEIHKLPKILIIQLKRFQMNSEMRWIKDESLVLYPEDDLDLHQYSSSPSSEQALYTLYSIVNHNGSLNDGHYTTFSRDLSYDQPQWFEYDDEIVKYLDLDQLHLNSKAYLLFYTMQHIPE
;
A
#
# COMPACT_ATOMS: atom_id res chain seq x y z
N MET A 1 15.99 -23.62 -30.64
CA MET A 1 17.19 -22.77 -30.80
C MET A 1 17.41 -22.10 -29.46
N SER A 2 18.38 -22.59 -28.69
CA SER A 2 18.71 -22.15 -27.34
C SER A 2 19.44 -20.82 -27.36
N LEU A 3 18.82 -19.76 -26.83
CA LEU A 3 19.54 -18.55 -26.45
C LEU A 3 20.39 -18.86 -25.21
N SER A 4 21.64 -18.40 -25.20
CA SER A 4 22.65 -18.74 -24.20
C SER A 4 22.30 -18.19 -22.81
N CYS A 5 22.72 -18.93 -21.78
CA CYS A 5 22.53 -18.65 -20.35
C CYS A 5 23.00 -17.25 -19.89
N GLU A 6 23.79 -16.54 -20.69
CA GLU A 6 24.26 -15.17 -20.41
C GLU A 6 23.20 -14.09 -20.63
N GLN A 7 22.17 -14.33 -21.43
CA GLN A 7 21.08 -13.35 -21.66
C GLN A 7 20.02 -13.34 -20.54
N GLN A 8 20.03 -14.33 -19.64
CA GLN A 8 19.06 -14.47 -18.54
C GLN A 8 19.49 -13.78 -17.23
N CYS A 9 20.75 -13.30 -17.11
CA CYS A 9 21.33 -12.79 -15.86
C CYS A 9 21.48 -11.25 -15.75
N ILE A 10 20.61 -10.47 -16.41
CA ILE A 10 20.72 -8.99 -16.42
C ILE A 10 19.83 -8.34 -15.36
N ASN A 11 18.69 -8.96 -15.03
CA ASN A 11 17.56 -8.34 -14.31
C ASN A 11 17.71 -8.22 -12.77
N GLY A 12 18.94 -8.27 -12.24
CA GLY A 12 19.24 -7.91 -10.85
C GLY A 12 20.58 -7.20 -10.68
N LYS A 13 21.25 -6.91 -11.81
CA LYS A 13 22.61 -6.39 -11.85
C LYS A 13 22.66 -4.87 -12.05
N TYR A 14 21.62 -4.22 -12.57
CA TYR A 14 21.66 -2.79 -12.88
C TYR A 14 20.48 -2.01 -12.27
N TYR A 15 20.72 -0.77 -11.83
CA TYR A 15 19.70 0.15 -11.29
C TYR A 15 19.82 1.53 -11.93
N LEU A 16 18.69 2.19 -12.21
CA LEU A 16 18.62 3.61 -12.52
C LEU A 16 18.63 4.41 -11.23
N CYS A 17 19.61 5.30 -11.08
CA CYS A 17 19.59 6.33 -10.05
C CYS A 17 18.78 7.52 -10.54
N MET A 18 18.04 8.15 -9.61
CA MET A 18 17.31 9.40 -9.85
C MET A 18 18.18 10.44 -10.56
N PRO A 19 17.61 11.32 -11.39
CA PRO A 19 18.41 12.31 -12.08
C PRO A 19 19.02 13.30 -11.08
N ASP A 20 20.35 13.35 -10.99
CA ASP A 20 21.07 14.23 -10.06
C ASP A 20 20.72 15.72 -10.24
N ASN A 21 20.22 16.08 -11.43
CA ASN A 21 19.84 17.43 -11.80
C ASN A 21 18.33 17.67 -11.79
N PHE A 22 17.51 16.72 -11.32
CA PHE A 22 16.09 16.96 -11.12
C PHE A 22 15.88 17.76 -9.83
N GLN A 23 15.21 18.90 -9.96
CA GLN A 23 14.74 19.68 -8.82
C GLN A 23 13.24 19.87 -8.98
N TYR A 24 12.49 19.58 -7.91
CA TYR A 24 11.06 19.81 -7.89
C TYR A 24 10.75 21.26 -8.29
N PRO A 25 9.85 21.46 -9.26
CA PRO A 25 9.57 22.79 -9.80
C PRO A 25 8.92 23.68 -8.75
N ARG A 26 9.70 24.60 -8.15
CA ARG A 26 9.14 25.74 -7.39
C ARG A 26 8.26 26.58 -8.33
N ASN A 27 7.05 26.91 -7.90
CA ASN A 27 6.03 27.62 -8.70
C ASN A 27 5.69 26.90 -10.02
N LEU A 28 5.31 25.61 -9.92
CA LEU A 28 4.97 24.73 -11.05
C LEU A 28 4.10 25.41 -12.12
N LEU A 29 2.96 26.02 -11.75
CA LEU A 29 2.06 26.66 -12.70
C LEU A 29 2.72 27.80 -13.48
N HIS A 30 3.54 28.63 -12.82
CA HIS A 30 4.29 29.68 -13.52
C HIS A 30 5.26 29.09 -14.54
N ARG A 31 5.94 27.98 -14.20
CA ARG A 31 6.82 27.27 -15.13
C ARG A 31 6.05 26.65 -16.30
N VAL A 32 4.88 26.06 -16.04
CA VAL A 32 4.02 25.49 -17.09
C VAL A 32 3.51 26.57 -18.03
N TYR A 33 3.06 27.73 -17.53
CA TYR A 33 2.63 28.82 -18.41
C TYR A 33 3.77 29.44 -19.22
N LYS A 34 4.96 29.52 -18.63
CA LYS A 34 6.16 30.07 -19.30
C LYS A 34 6.73 29.11 -20.35
N ASN A 35 6.84 27.83 -20.03
CA ASN A 35 7.55 26.84 -20.84
C ASN A 35 6.62 25.90 -21.62
N LEU A 36 5.31 25.98 -21.37
CA LEU A 36 4.22 25.18 -21.93
C LEU A 36 4.25 23.68 -21.60
N VAL A 37 5.39 23.15 -21.18
CA VAL A 37 5.57 21.78 -20.72
C VAL A 37 6.58 21.75 -19.58
N VAL A 38 6.30 20.95 -18.56
CA VAL A 38 7.19 20.74 -17.41
C VAL A 38 7.13 19.27 -16.98
N LEU A 39 8.28 18.66 -16.70
CA LEU A 39 8.33 17.44 -15.90
C LEU A 39 7.92 17.80 -14.47
N GLU A 40 6.74 17.38 -14.06
CA GLU A 40 6.19 17.66 -12.74
C GLU A 40 6.82 16.78 -11.68
N ASP A 41 6.90 15.47 -11.96
CA ASP A 41 7.47 14.49 -11.04
C ASP A 41 8.12 13.33 -11.80
N ILE A 42 9.08 12.66 -11.17
CA ILE A 42 9.74 11.48 -11.70
C ILE A 42 10.26 10.58 -10.58
N PHE A 43 10.12 9.27 -10.75
CA PHE A 43 10.72 8.27 -9.87
C PHE A 43 11.26 7.08 -10.66
N THR A 44 12.10 6.26 -10.04
CA THR A 44 12.76 5.11 -10.68
C THR A 44 12.49 3.82 -9.92
N ARG A 45 12.34 2.70 -10.64
CA ARG A 45 12.25 1.33 -10.08
C ARG A 45 13.06 0.40 -10.98
N ASN A 46 14.09 -0.26 -10.42
CA ASN A 46 15.06 -1.07 -11.17
C ASN A 46 15.65 -0.29 -12.35
N VAL A 47 15.44 -0.75 -13.58
CA VAL A 47 15.88 -0.11 -14.82
C VAL A 47 14.75 0.65 -15.54
N THR A 48 13.70 1.03 -14.81
CA THR A 48 12.57 1.80 -15.33
C THR A 48 12.41 3.14 -14.60
N ALA A 49 12.12 4.20 -15.34
CA ALA A 49 11.70 5.49 -14.83
C ALA A 49 10.23 5.76 -15.16
N TYR A 50 9.50 6.34 -14.21
CA TYR A 50 8.11 6.74 -14.33
C TYR A 50 8.03 8.23 -14.10
N GLY A 51 7.44 8.98 -15.03
CA GLY A 51 7.36 10.43 -14.90
C GLY A 51 6.00 10.99 -15.28
N THR A 52 5.66 12.08 -14.59
CA THR A 52 4.44 12.87 -14.77
C THR A 52 4.80 14.20 -15.41
N ILE A 53 4.08 14.56 -16.46
CA ILE A 53 4.34 15.75 -17.29
C ILE A 53 3.10 16.62 -17.24
N ARG A 54 3.27 17.90 -16.88
CA ARG A 54 2.22 18.90 -16.98
C ARG A 54 2.43 19.79 -18.19
N VAL A 55 1.36 20.01 -18.94
CA VAL A 55 1.35 20.89 -20.12
C VAL A 55 0.30 21.97 -19.98
N ASN A 56 0.53 23.12 -20.62
CA ASN A 56 -0.49 24.15 -20.74
C ASN A 56 -1.56 23.71 -21.76
N ASN A 57 -2.83 23.79 -21.39
CA ASN A 57 -3.95 23.40 -22.25
C ASN A 57 -4.21 24.47 -23.32
N CYS A 58 -3.56 24.34 -24.49
CA CYS A 58 -3.67 25.31 -25.58
C CYS A 58 -4.57 24.87 -26.76
N SER A 59 -5.02 23.61 -26.81
CA SER A 59 -5.84 23.02 -27.87
C SER A 59 -6.23 21.59 -27.53
N PHE A 60 -7.28 21.01 -28.09
CA PHE A 60 -7.61 19.58 -27.86
C PHE A 60 -6.62 18.60 -28.51
N ASP A 61 -6.01 18.97 -29.64
CA ASP A 61 -5.00 18.12 -30.31
C ASP A 61 -3.62 18.33 -29.69
N LYS A 62 -3.32 17.52 -28.67
CA LYS A 62 -2.05 17.53 -27.93
C LYS A 62 -1.34 16.22 -28.11
N ARG A 63 -0.02 16.29 -28.32
CA ARG A 63 0.85 15.11 -28.25
C ARG A 63 2.03 15.40 -27.35
N VAL A 64 2.24 14.55 -26.36
CA VAL A 64 3.40 14.60 -25.47
C VAL A 64 4.22 13.33 -25.68
N PHE A 65 5.52 13.49 -25.82
CA PHE A 65 6.44 12.34 -25.92
C PHE A 65 7.77 12.65 -25.25
N VAL A 66 8.42 11.59 -24.80
CA VAL A 66 9.76 11.61 -24.23
C VAL A 66 10.74 11.14 -25.29
N ARG A 67 11.75 11.97 -25.57
CA ARG A 67 12.93 11.52 -26.32
C ARG A 67 14.00 11.10 -25.35
N TYR A 68 14.60 9.94 -25.57
CA TYR A 68 15.70 9.46 -24.75
C TYR A 68 16.83 8.89 -25.60
N THR A 69 18.02 8.89 -25.02
CA THR A 69 19.27 8.41 -25.60
C THR A 69 20.11 7.73 -24.54
N ILE A 70 20.95 6.81 -24.97
CA ILE A 70 21.95 6.12 -24.14
C ILE A 70 23.36 6.26 -24.71
N ASP A 71 23.52 7.03 -25.78
CA ASP A 71 24.77 7.19 -26.54
C ASP A 71 25.14 8.66 -26.74
N GLN A 72 24.73 9.52 -25.80
CA GLN A 72 24.95 10.96 -25.82
C GLN A 72 24.34 11.65 -27.06
N TRP A 73 23.10 11.28 -27.41
CA TRP A 73 22.30 11.84 -28.50
C TRP A 73 22.84 11.56 -29.91
N LYS A 74 23.75 10.59 -30.09
CA LYS A 74 24.10 10.10 -31.45
C LYS A 74 22.90 9.42 -32.10
N THR A 75 22.15 8.67 -31.31
CA THR A 75 20.84 8.14 -31.65
C THR A 75 19.83 8.46 -30.54
N PHE A 76 18.55 8.49 -30.87
CA PHE A 76 17.49 8.67 -29.89
C PHE A 76 16.29 7.81 -30.24
N SER A 77 15.54 7.47 -29.20
CA SER A 77 14.25 6.81 -29.29
C SER A 77 13.15 7.74 -28.78
N VAL A 78 11.92 7.48 -29.21
CA VAL A 78 10.73 8.27 -28.84
C VAL A 78 9.74 7.37 -28.12
N LEU A 79 9.28 7.81 -26.96
CA LEU A 79 8.26 7.16 -26.14
C LEU A 79 7.07 8.11 -26.04
N ASN A 80 5.88 7.68 -26.46
CA ASN A 80 4.67 8.50 -26.31
C ASN A 80 4.25 8.52 -24.83
N ALA A 81 3.91 9.72 -24.34
CA ALA A 81 3.29 9.88 -23.05
C ALA A 81 1.76 9.80 -23.22
N HIS A 82 1.10 9.21 -22.23
CA HIS A 82 -0.35 8.98 -22.26
C HIS A 82 -1.05 10.07 -21.46
N TYR A 83 -2.11 10.62 -22.02
CA TYR A 83 -2.96 11.59 -21.33
C TYR A 83 -3.60 10.94 -20.10
N ILE A 84 -3.60 11.65 -18.98
CA ILE A 84 -4.31 11.27 -17.77
C ILE A 84 -5.55 12.14 -17.67
N MET A 85 -6.73 11.52 -17.63
CA MET A 85 -7.96 12.22 -17.32
C MET A 85 -7.91 12.68 -15.86
N HIS A 86 -7.95 14.00 -15.65
CA HIS A 86 -7.95 14.68 -14.35
C HIS A 86 -8.84 15.91 -14.48
N TYR A 87 -9.38 16.42 -13.38
CA TYR A 87 -10.07 17.71 -13.40
C TYR A 87 -9.07 18.79 -13.82
N ALA A 88 -9.40 19.52 -14.90
CA ALA A 88 -8.52 20.52 -15.50
C ALA A 88 -8.38 21.74 -14.57
N ASP A 89 -7.51 21.63 -13.58
CA ASP A 89 -7.15 22.75 -12.73
C ASP A 89 -6.24 23.71 -13.50
N ASN A 90 -6.60 24.99 -13.49
CA ASN A 90 -5.77 26.08 -13.98
C ASN A 90 -5.36 25.95 -15.46
N ASN A 91 -6.26 25.43 -16.33
CA ASN A 91 -6.01 25.32 -17.78
C ASN A 91 -4.72 24.55 -18.12
N THR A 92 -4.43 23.47 -17.38
CA THR A 92 -3.31 22.56 -17.65
C THR A 92 -3.81 21.14 -17.88
N ASP A 93 -2.98 20.31 -18.54
CA ASP A 93 -3.22 18.89 -18.72
C ASP A 93 -2.05 18.04 -18.19
N LEU A 94 -2.35 16.81 -17.79
CA LEU A 94 -1.39 15.83 -17.27
C LEU A 94 -1.18 14.68 -18.26
N PHE A 95 0.08 14.27 -18.38
CA PHE A 95 0.52 13.13 -19.18
C PHE A 95 1.51 12.29 -18.37
N GLN A 96 1.57 10.99 -18.62
CA GLN A 96 2.52 10.08 -17.98
C GLN A 96 3.35 9.29 -18.98
N PHE A 97 4.56 8.89 -18.57
CA PHE A 97 5.40 7.99 -19.34
C PHE A 97 6.09 6.95 -18.46
N LYS A 98 6.37 5.78 -19.06
CA LYS A 98 7.18 4.70 -18.49
C LYS A 98 8.38 4.44 -19.40
N LEU A 99 9.56 4.89 -18.97
CA LEU A 99 10.80 4.78 -19.72
C LEU A 99 11.68 3.65 -19.16
N THR A 100 11.84 2.55 -19.90
CA THR A 100 12.64 1.38 -19.48
C THR A 100 13.95 1.32 -20.26
N VAL A 101 15.08 1.05 -19.60
CA VAL A 101 16.37 0.84 -20.26
C VAL A 101 16.33 -0.49 -21.05
N PRO A 102 16.67 -0.48 -22.35
CA PRO A 102 16.67 -1.71 -23.16
C PRO A 102 17.67 -2.75 -22.63
N LYS A 103 17.21 -4.01 -22.49
CA LYS A 103 17.99 -5.10 -21.88
C LYS A 103 19.28 -5.43 -22.65
N ASP A 104 19.24 -5.35 -23.98
CA ASP A 104 20.38 -5.56 -24.88
C ASP A 104 21.52 -4.56 -24.65
N LYS A 105 21.20 -3.38 -24.09
CA LYS A 105 22.15 -2.29 -23.85
C LYS A 105 22.84 -2.40 -22.50
N LEU A 106 22.26 -3.13 -21.54
CA LEU A 106 22.83 -3.39 -20.22
C LEU A 106 24.05 -4.34 -20.27
N LEU A 107 24.19 -5.15 -21.31
CA LEU A 107 25.29 -6.12 -21.47
C LEU A 107 26.61 -5.50 -21.97
N SER A 108 26.61 -4.25 -22.45
CA SER A 108 27.76 -3.63 -23.12
C SER A 108 28.31 -2.43 -22.34
N SER A 109 29.31 -2.69 -21.49
CA SER A 109 30.25 -1.72 -20.89
C SER A 109 29.75 -0.71 -19.81
N SER A 110 30.75 -0.17 -19.12
CA SER A 110 30.92 0.07 -17.67
C SER A 110 30.32 1.31 -16.99
N LEU A 111 29.50 2.12 -17.66
CA LEU A 111 28.68 3.17 -17.02
C LEU A 111 27.75 3.74 -18.10
N LEU A 112 26.46 3.42 -18.04
CA LEU A 112 25.49 3.94 -19.01
C LEU A 112 24.81 5.16 -18.39
N LYS A 113 24.95 6.32 -19.04
CA LYS A 113 24.10 7.48 -18.76
C LYS A 113 22.95 7.48 -19.76
N MET A 114 21.72 7.44 -19.26
CA MET A 114 20.54 7.61 -20.08
C MET A 114 20.03 9.04 -19.94
N SER A 115 20.02 9.78 -21.04
CA SER A 115 19.50 11.15 -21.05
C SER A 115 18.12 11.19 -21.69
N PHE A 116 17.22 12.04 -21.18
CA PHE A 116 15.94 12.28 -21.82
C PHE A 116 15.50 13.74 -21.76
N ALA A 117 14.56 14.08 -22.65
CA ALA A 117 13.89 15.36 -22.72
C ALA A 117 12.43 15.15 -23.15
N ILE A 118 11.54 16.02 -22.68
CA ILE A 118 10.11 15.93 -22.96
C ILE A 118 9.75 16.93 -24.05
N CYS A 119 8.91 16.51 -24.98
CA CYS A 119 8.34 17.38 -26.01
C CYS A 119 6.83 17.42 -25.89
N TYR A 120 6.29 18.63 -25.93
CA TYR A 120 4.87 18.90 -26.10
C TYR A 120 4.63 19.53 -27.48
N CYS A 121 3.81 18.86 -28.29
CA CYS A 121 3.37 19.31 -29.60
C CYS A 121 1.92 19.78 -29.52
N VAL A 122 1.68 21.03 -29.88
CA VAL A 122 0.34 21.62 -29.93
C VAL A 122 0.29 22.73 -30.99
N ASN A 123 -0.80 22.81 -31.75
CA ASN A 123 -1.03 23.84 -32.78
C ASN A 123 0.13 24.02 -33.78
N GLY A 124 0.79 22.92 -34.15
CA GLY A 124 1.96 22.93 -35.04
C GLY A 124 3.29 23.38 -34.39
N GLY A 125 3.25 23.86 -33.14
CA GLY A 125 4.43 24.19 -32.33
C GLY A 125 5.02 22.99 -31.60
N LYS A 126 6.30 23.07 -31.24
CA LYS A 126 7.00 22.08 -30.41
C LYS A 126 7.70 22.78 -29.25
N PHE A 127 7.37 22.37 -28.03
CA PHE A 127 7.90 22.92 -26.79
C PHE A 127 8.64 21.83 -26.04
N TRP A 128 9.80 22.15 -25.48
CA TRP A 128 10.69 21.18 -24.87
C TRP A 128 10.92 21.50 -23.39
N ASP A 129 10.78 20.49 -22.55
CA ASP A 129 11.40 20.49 -21.22
C ASP A 129 12.62 19.56 -21.26
N ASN A 130 13.79 20.19 -21.31
CA ASN A 130 15.09 19.54 -21.34
C ASN A 130 15.95 19.99 -20.13
N ASN A 131 15.32 20.31 -19.00
CA ASN A 131 16.00 20.78 -17.80
C ASN A 131 16.99 21.95 -18.07
N TYR A 132 16.51 23.03 -18.69
CA TYR A 132 17.34 24.19 -19.05
C TYR A 132 18.57 23.84 -19.90
N SER A 133 18.39 23.02 -20.93
CA SER A 133 19.45 22.53 -21.84
C SER A 133 20.44 21.55 -21.22
N GLN A 134 20.20 21.07 -20.00
CA GLN A 134 21.06 20.06 -19.36
C GLN A 134 20.62 18.62 -19.65
N ASN A 135 19.39 18.44 -20.13
CA ASN A 135 18.63 17.18 -20.19
C ASN A 135 18.49 16.52 -18.82
N TYR A 136 17.51 15.65 -18.66
CA TYR A 136 17.44 14.81 -17.47
C TYR A 136 18.34 13.61 -17.67
N ASN A 137 19.21 13.31 -16.70
CA ASN A 137 20.22 12.28 -16.85
C ASN A 137 20.06 11.24 -15.74
N PHE A 138 19.77 10.00 -16.10
CA PHE A 138 19.86 8.88 -15.19
C PHE A 138 21.24 8.24 -15.26
N GLU A 139 21.76 7.86 -14.10
CA GLU A 139 22.94 7.00 -14.02
C GLU A 139 22.50 5.54 -13.87
N ILE A 140 23.09 4.65 -14.66
CA ILE A 140 22.84 3.21 -14.57
C ILE A 140 24.03 2.58 -13.86
N ILE A 141 23.78 2.02 -12.68
CA ILE A 141 24.81 1.45 -11.81
C ILE A 141 24.72 -0.08 -11.83
N GLU A 142 25.88 -0.73 -12.05
CA GLU A 142 26.05 -2.18 -11.98
C GLU A 142 26.38 -2.64 -10.54
N SER A 143 25.66 -3.62 -10.00
CA SER A 143 25.76 -4.12 -8.63
C SER A 143 27.04 -4.87 -8.30
N SER A 144 27.87 -5.20 -9.29
CA SER A 144 29.10 -5.98 -9.13
C SER A 144 30.39 -5.15 -9.01
N ARG A 145 30.30 -3.82 -8.93
CA ARG A 145 31.45 -3.02 -8.50
C ARG A 145 31.48 -2.99 -6.98
N GLU A 146 32.46 -3.68 -6.41
CA GLU A 146 32.89 -3.45 -5.03
C GLU A 146 32.99 -1.93 -4.82
N VAL A 147 32.13 -1.42 -3.93
CA VAL A 147 32.19 -0.04 -3.49
C VAL A 147 33.62 0.20 -2.99
N PRO A 148 34.37 1.16 -3.55
CA PRO A 148 35.76 1.36 -3.18
C PRO A 148 35.90 1.42 -1.66
N THR A 149 36.89 0.71 -1.11
CA THR A 149 37.08 0.60 0.35
C THR A 149 37.25 1.95 1.02
N SER A 150 37.55 3.02 0.27
CA SER A 150 37.53 4.41 0.75
C SER A 150 36.12 4.96 1.02
N ILE A 151 35.10 4.58 0.23
CA ILE A 151 33.69 4.91 0.47
C ILE A 151 33.10 3.97 1.54
N LEU A 152 33.44 2.67 1.50
CA LEU A 152 33.07 1.76 2.60
C LEU A 152 33.72 2.18 3.92
N ASN A 153 34.96 2.67 3.95
CA ASN A 153 35.58 3.21 5.17
C ASN A 153 35.05 4.58 5.58
N GLN A 154 34.39 5.31 4.68
CA GLN A 154 33.60 6.51 5.01
C GLN A 154 32.20 6.14 5.54
N LEU A 155 31.61 5.04 5.07
CA LEU A 155 30.30 4.52 5.51
C LEU A 155 30.38 3.58 6.73
N SER A 156 31.55 2.99 7.03
CA SER A 156 31.78 2.07 8.16
C SER A 156 32.50 2.71 9.35
N ARG A 157 32.81 4.01 9.28
CA ARG A 157 33.24 4.83 10.42
C ARG A 157 32.13 5.75 10.89
N LYS A 158 31.07 5.16 11.44
CA LYS A 158 30.29 5.66 12.59
C LYS A 158 29.29 4.60 13.02
N LYS A 159 29.72 3.79 13.99
CA LYS A 159 28.86 2.93 14.82
C LYS A 159 28.02 3.81 15.74
N SER A 160 26.80 3.36 16.02
CA SER A 160 25.64 4.03 16.65
C SER A 160 24.82 4.87 15.67
N ILE A 161 23.61 4.43 15.36
CA ILE A 161 22.60 5.22 14.65
C ILE A 161 22.18 6.38 15.57
N ILE A 162 22.97 7.45 15.52
CA ILE A 162 22.39 8.76 15.25
C ILE A 162 22.14 8.67 13.75
N ARG A 163 20.88 8.56 13.29
CA ARG A 163 20.56 8.79 11.86
C ARG A 163 21.38 9.99 11.45
N ASP A 164 22.12 9.93 10.33
CA ASP A 164 22.89 11.08 9.85
C ASP A 164 22.04 12.33 10.06
N ASP A 165 22.47 13.24 10.94
CA ASP A 165 21.63 14.32 11.47
C ASP A 165 20.99 15.10 10.31
N GLN A 166 21.67 15.10 9.16
CA GLN A 166 21.18 15.67 7.90
C GLN A 166 20.00 14.91 7.30
N LEU A 167 20.08 13.58 7.17
CA LEU A 167 18.98 12.75 6.64
C LEU A 167 17.75 12.81 7.55
N TYR A 168 17.96 12.77 8.88
CA TYR A 168 16.85 12.91 9.83
C TYR A 168 16.18 14.28 9.70
N LYS A 169 16.97 15.37 9.65
CA LYS A 169 16.44 16.72 9.42
C LYS A 169 15.68 16.84 8.11
N GLN A 170 16.15 16.20 7.05
CA GLN A 170 15.47 16.19 5.75
C GLN A 170 14.10 15.50 5.86
N ILE A 171 14.05 14.28 6.41
CA ILE A 171 12.79 13.52 6.59
C ILE A 171 11.80 14.31 7.45
N THR A 172 12.26 14.89 8.57
CA THR A 172 11.45 15.76 9.43
C THR A 172 10.88 16.96 8.67
N GLN A 173 11.66 17.57 7.77
CA GLN A 173 11.22 18.69 6.94
C GLN A 173 10.19 18.26 5.88
N ASP A 174 10.43 17.14 5.19
CA ASP A 174 9.55 16.62 4.14
C ASP A 174 8.17 16.24 4.68
N TYR A 175 8.12 15.72 5.90
CA TYR A 175 6.87 15.42 6.62
C TYR A 175 6.30 16.61 7.39
N HIS A 176 6.95 17.78 7.34
CA HIS A 176 6.56 18.96 8.11
C HIS A 176 6.25 18.65 9.58
N ALA A 177 7.10 17.85 10.22
CA ALA A 177 6.82 17.31 11.54
C ALA A 177 6.85 18.41 12.61
N ILE A 178 5.77 18.50 13.39
CA ILE A 178 5.55 19.51 14.43
C ILE A 178 5.87 18.88 15.78
N SER A 179 6.79 19.48 16.54
CA SER A 179 7.19 19.00 17.86
C SER A 179 6.08 19.17 18.91
N ASN A 180 6.10 18.30 19.92
CA ASN A 180 5.16 18.35 21.03
C ASN A 180 5.11 19.75 21.67
N THR A 181 3.91 20.34 21.70
CA THR A 181 3.62 21.54 22.49
C THR A 181 2.94 21.13 23.79
N THR A 182 2.94 22.02 24.79
CA THR A 182 2.39 21.79 26.14
C THR A 182 0.90 21.43 26.20
N GLN A 183 0.17 21.44 25.07
CA GLN A 183 -1.27 21.14 24.98
C GLN A 183 -1.61 19.77 24.38
N GLN A 184 -0.63 19.01 23.87
CA GLN A 184 -0.84 17.68 23.30
C GLN A 184 -0.30 16.58 24.22
N ILE A 185 -0.91 15.40 24.14
CA ILE A 185 -0.51 14.23 24.93
C ILE A 185 0.91 13.83 24.52
N GLU A 186 1.84 13.77 25.48
CA GLU A 186 3.24 13.45 25.21
C GLU A 186 3.39 12.08 24.53
N ASN A 187 4.35 11.99 23.60
CA ASN A 187 4.69 10.78 22.85
C ASN A 187 3.64 10.26 21.86
N LEU A 188 2.53 10.97 21.64
CA LEU A 188 1.53 10.63 20.62
C LEU A 188 1.57 11.59 19.45
N CYS A 189 1.29 11.08 18.26
CA CYS A 189 1.40 11.83 17.01
C CYS A 189 0.13 11.67 16.16
N GLY A 190 -0.48 12.79 15.76
CA GLY A 190 -1.57 12.85 14.79
C GLY A 190 -1.09 12.98 13.35
N LEU A 191 -1.96 12.69 12.39
CA LEU A 191 -1.68 12.76 10.95
C LEU A 191 -2.57 13.81 10.29
N LYS A 192 -1.96 14.86 9.73
CA LYS A 192 -2.73 15.94 9.12
C LYS A 192 -3.57 15.46 7.93
N ASN A 193 -4.83 15.87 7.87
CA ASN A 193 -5.68 15.62 6.71
C ASN A 193 -5.25 16.47 5.51
N LEU A 194 -5.16 15.86 4.32
CA LEU A 194 -4.78 16.50 3.07
C LEU A 194 -5.97 16.75 2.13
N GLY A 195 -7.18 16.87 2.68
CA GLY A 195 -8.42 17.21 1.97
C GLY A 195 -9.42 16.06 1.81
N GLY A 196 -8.95 14.82 2.02
CA GLY A 196 -9.77 13.61 1.94
C GLY A 196 -9.00 12.36 2.35
N THR A 197 -7.93 12.50 3.14
CA THR A 197 -6.99 11.41 3.45
C THR A 197 -7.26 10.72 4.78
N CYS A 198 -8.42 10.95 5.41
CA CYS A 198 -8.78 10.33 6.68
C CYS A 198 -8.79 8.78 6.60
N TYR A 199 -9.18 8.20 5.45
CA TYR A 199 -9.07 6.76 5.21
C TYR A 199 -7.60 6.29 5.24
N MET A 200 -6.65 7.07 4.70
CA MET A 200 -5.22 6.73 4.78
C MET A 200 -4.71 6.91 6.21
N ASN A 201 -5.04 8.03 6.83
CA ASN A 201 -4.56 8.37 8.17
C ASN A 201 -4.99 7.31 9.18
N SER A 202 -6.25 6.87 9.12
CA SER A 202 -6.77 5.83 10.02
C SER A 202 -6.07 4.48 9.88
N ILE A 203 -5.79 4.06 8.64
CA ILE A 203 -5.03 2.84 8.37
C ILE A 203 -3.57 2.96 8.80
N LEU A 204 -2.91 4.08 8.46
CA LEU A 204 -1.51 4.33 8.81
C LEU A 204 -1.32 4.36 10.33
N GLN A 205 -2.25 4.98 11.07
CA GLN A 205 -2.26 4.95 12.53
C GLN A 205 -2.36 3.51 13.06
N SER A 206 -3.37 2.76 12.60
CA SER A 206 -3.59 1.37 13.02
C SER A 206 -2.38 0.46 12.74
N LEU A 207 -1.77 0.58 11.56
CA LEU A 207 -0.60 -0.20 11.19
C LEU A 207 0.64 0.20 12.02
N SER A 208 0.83 1.48 12.34
CA SER A 208 1.96 1.95 13.14
C SER A 208 1.97 1.38 14.58
N LEU A 209 0.77 1.03 15.09
CA LEU A 209 0.55 0.41 16.40
C LEU A 209 0.53 -1.12 16.36
N THR A 210 0.76 -1.72 15.19
CA THR A 210 0.87 -3.17 15.06
C THR A 210 2.23 -3.61 15.59
N SER A 211 2.33 -3.88 16.89
CA SER A 211 3.60 -4.12 17.60
C SER A 211 4.51 -5.14 16.91
N LEU A 212 3.97 -6.24 16.39
CA LEU A 212 4.77 -7.25 15.68
C LEU A 212 5.44 -6.71 14.41
N LEU A 213 4.71 -5.91 13.64
CA LEU A 213 5.22 -5.28 12.42
C LEU A 213 6.21 -4.16 12.77
N THR A 214 5.82 -3.28 13.69
CA THR A 214 6.65 -2.14 14.11
C THR A 214 7.96 -2.61 14.74
N ASN A 215 7.93 -3.59 15.63
CA ASN A 215 9.12 -4.17 16.25
C ASN A 215 10.01 -4.88 15.22
N TYR A 216 9.42 -5.61 14.26
CA TYR A 216 10.20 -6.20 13.18
C TYR A 216 11.05 -5.15 12.45
N PHE A 217 10.50 -3.97 12.18
CA PHE A 217 11.24 -2.89 11.52
C PHE A 217 12.18 -2.12 12.44
N LEU A 218 11.80 -1.88 13.70
CA LEU A 218 12.63 -1.11 14.63
C LEU A 218 13.83 -1.91 15.18
N TYR A 219 13.70 -3.22 15.39
CA TYR A 219 14.80 -4.04 15.93
C TYR A 219 15.75 -4.61 14.86
N ASN A 220 15.31 -4.73 13.61
CA ASN A 220 16.15 -5.26 12.51
C ASN A 220 16.76 -4.16 11.61
N GLN A 221 16.78 -2.90 12.06
CA GLN A 221 17.25 -1.75 11.26
C GLN A 221 18.68 -1.92 10.71
N ASP A 222 19.56 -2.61 11.45
CA ASP A 222 20.96 -2.79 11.06
C ASP A 222 21.17 -3.85 9.96
N SER A 223 20.18 -4.72 9.71
CA SER A 223 20.31 -5.87 8.80
C SER A 223 19.43 -5.79 7.55
N LEU A 224 18.47 -4.86 7.50
CA LEU A 224 17.45 -4.81 6.46
C LEU A 224 17.62 -3.58 5.56
N VAL A 225 18.41 -3.74 4.48
CA VAL A 225 18.39 -2.78 3.36
C VAL A 225 17.23 -3.17 2.45
N PHE A 226 16.09 -2.49 2.61
CA PHE A 226 14.96 -2.70 1.72
C PHE A 226 15.16 -1.94 0.41
N LYS A 227 14.94 -2.63 -0.71
CA LYS A 227 15.06 -2.03 -2.05
C LYS A 227 13.76 -1.36 -2.52
N GLY A 228 12.67 -1.61 -1.82
CA GLY A 228 11.33 -1.12 -2.15
C GLY A 228 11.13 0.34 -1.74
N ILE A 229 10.48 1.12 -2.58
CA ILE A 229 10.24 2.55 -2.34
C ILE A 229 9.15 2.73 -1.28
N ILE A 230 8.08 1.94 -1.36
CA ILE A 230 6.95 2.05 -0.43
C ILE A 230 7.40 1.67 0.97
N ILE A 231 8.14 0.58 1.12
CA ILE A 231 8.68 0.22 2.44
C ILE A 231 9.62 1.28 2.99
N ASN A 232 10.54 1.83 2.18
CA ASN A 232 11.46 2.86 2.66
C ASN A 232 10.72 4.11 3.14
N GLU A 233 9.71 4.55 2.40
CA GLU A 233 8.90 5.70 2.81
C GLU A 233 7.99 5.38 4.01
N TYR A 234 7.44 4.17 4.06
CA TYR A 234 6.69 3.70 5.23
C TYR A 234 7.58 3.67 6.49
N LEU A 235 8.87 3.33 6.38
CA LEU A 235 9.82 3.38 7.50
C LEU A 235 10.17 4.80 7.94
N ASN A 236 10.24 5.75 7.01
CA ASN A 236 10.39 7.17 7.33
C ASN A 236 9.21 7.66 8.16
N PHE A 237 7.99 7.39 7.66
CA PHE A 237 6.74 7.63 8.38
C PHE A 237 6.71 6.96 9.76
N LEU A 238 6.97 5.66 9.81
CA LEU A 238 6.88 4.84 11.03
C LEU A 238 7.85 5.33 12.11
N TYR A 239 9.06 5.73 11.72
CA TYR A 239 10.00 6.32 12.66
C TYR A 239 9.49 7.64 13.23
N LEU A 240 9.00 8.55 12.38
CA LEU A 240 8.56 9.87 12.84
C LEU A 240 7.35 9.77 13.77
N ILE A 241 6.40 8.87 13.47
CA ILE A 241 5.20 8.72 14.29
C ILE A 241 5.47 8.00 15.62
N ARG A 242 6.52 7.16 15.68
CA ARG A 242 6.87 6.36 16.87
C ARG A 242 8.04 6.89 17.70
N CYS A 243 8.75 7.93 17.25
CA CYS A 243 9.90 8.46 18.00
C CYS A 243 9.51 9.29 19.23
N GLY A 244 8.22 9.62 19.40
CA GLY A 244 7.69 10.39 20.52
C GLY A 244 8.01 11.89 20.51
N GLN A 245 8.75 12.39 19.52
CA GLN A 245 9.20 13.79 19.46
C GLN A 245 8.17 14.75 18.83
N TYR A 246 7.26 14.21 18.03
CA TYR A 246 6.34 14.98 17.21
C TYR A 246 4.90 14.69 17.57
N SER A 247 4.11 15.75 17.63
CA SER A 247 2.68 15.66 17.91
C SER A 247 1.83 15.63 16.66
N THR A 248 2.38 16.08 15.53
CA THR A 248 1.70 16.01 14.24
C THR A 248 2.70 15.87 13.11
N ILE A 249 2.43 14.99 12.16
CA ILE A 249 3.16 14.89 10.89
C ILE A 249 2.21 14.97 9.70
N ILE A 250 2.74 15.36 8.55
CA ILE A 250 2.00 15.40 7.28
C ILE A 250 2.48 14.24 6.40
N PRO A 251 1.69 13.17 6.20
CA PRO A 251 2.11 11.99 5.42
C PRO A 251 2.06 12.23 3.89
N ALA A 252 2.35 13.45 3.45
CA ALA A 252 2.31 13.83 2.04
C ALA A 252 3.30 13.03 1.16
N PRO A 253 4.56 12.77 1.58
CA PRO A 253 5.46 11.93 0.81
C PRO A 253 4.90 10.53 0.54
N LEU A 254 4.39 9.85 1.57
CA LEU A 254 3.81 8.52 1.43
C LEU A 254 2.54 8.52 0.57
N LYS A 255 1.64 9.51 0.75
CA LYS A 255 0.46 9.70 -0.12
C LYS A 255 0.88 9.85 -1.57
N GLN A 256 1.88 10.68 -1.84
CA GLN A 256 2.36 10.92 -3.20
C GLN A 256 2.87 9.64 -3.84
N ILE A 257 3.74 8.89 -3.16
CA ILE A 257 4.29 7.64 -3.72
C ILE A 257 3.16 6.63 -4.00
N ILE A 258 2.23 6.43 -3.06
CA ILE A 258 1.10 5.51 -3.26
C ILE A 258 0.20 5.98 -4.40
N GLY A 259 -0.14 7.27 -4.46
CA GLY A 259 -0.97 7.86 -5.50
C GLY A 259 -0.36 7.77 -6.91
N HIS A 260 0.97 7.80 -7.01
CA HIS A 260 1.66 7.60 -8.29
C HIS A 260 1.69 6.15 -8.76
N ILE A 261 1.62 5.18 -7.84
CA ILE A 261 1.55 3.75 -8.19
C ILE A 261 0.10 3.36 -8.48
N ASN A 262 -0.86 3.85 -7.70
CA ASN A 262 -2.28 3.65 -7.92
C ASN A 262 -3.02 4.99 -7.90
N TYR A 263 -3.45 5.38 -9.10
CA TYR A 263 -4.10 6.66 -9.40
C TYR A 263 -5.39 6.91 -8.62
N ALA A 264 -6.07 5.88 -8.13
CA ALA A 264 -7.24 6.06 -7.25
C ALA A 264 -6.91 6.90 -6.01
N TYR A 265 -5.64 6.90 -5.59
CA TYR A 265 -5.14 7.60 -4.40
C TYR A 265 -4.36 8.89 -4.72
N LEU A 266 -4.21 9.25 -6.00
CA LEU A 266 -3.45 10.44 -6.41
C LEU A 266 -4.18 11.73 -6.03
N GLU A 267 -5.47 11.80 -6.34
CA GLU A 267 -6.31 12.95 -6.02
C GLU A 267 -6.66 12.97 -4.52
N ASN A 268 -7.40 14.00 -4.09
CA ASN A 268 -7.87 14.13 -2.70
C ASN A 268 -9.30 13.60 -2.55
N GLN A 269 -9.69 12.63 -3.37
CA GLN A 269 -10.99 11.98 -3.26
C GLN A 269 -11.01 11.06 -2.03
N GLN A 270 -12.16 10.98 -1.37
CA GLN A 270 -12.40 9.99 -0.33
C GLN A 270 -12.38 8.60 -0.97
N GLN A 271 -11.76 7.64 -0.29
CA GLN A 271 -11.69 6.24 -0.70
C GLN A 271 -12.05 5.34 0.48
N ASP A 272 -12.33 4.08 0.20
CA ASP A 272 -12.60 3.11 1.25
C ASP A 272 -11.31 2.71 2.00
N ALA A 273 -11.35 2.77 3.33
CA ALA A 273 -10.20 2.46 4.18
C ALA A 273 -9.75 0.99 4.09
N HIS A 274 -10.69 0.05 3.91
CA HIS A 274 -10.36 -1.36 3.72
C HIS A 274 -9.63 -1.57 2.39
N GLU A 275 -10.10 -0.96 1.30
CA GLU A 275 -9.43 -1.07 0.00
C GLU A 275 -8.01 -0.51 0.06
N PHE A 276 -7.82 0.67 0.66
CA PHE A 276 -6.49 1.25 0.86
C PHE A 276 -5.56 0.36 1.71
N LEU A 277 -6.09 -0.24 2.80
CA LEU A 277 -5.35 -1.17 3.64
C LEU A 277 -4.82 -2.36 2.84
N ILE A 278 -5.68 -3.00 2.05
CA ILE A 278 -5.28 -4.15 1.23
C ILE A 278 -4.19 -3.74 0.23
N VAL A 279 -4.40 -2.62 -0.48
CA VAL A 279 -3.41 -2.10 -1.45
C VAL A 279 -2.06 -1.80 -0.79
N LEU A 280 -2.06 -1.17 0.38
CA LEU A 280 -0.83 -0.85 1.10
C LEU A 280 -0.10 -2.11 1.58
N LEU A 281 -0.82 -3.08 2.16
CA LEU A 281 -0.24 -4.35 2.58
C LEU A 281 0.34 -5.14 1.40
N ASP A 282 -0.30 -5.08 0.22
CA ASP A 282 0.21 -5.72 -0.99
C ASP A 282 1.50 -5.05 -1.49
N TYR A 283 1.57 -3.71 -1.51
CA TYR A 283 2.81 -3.02 -1.84
C TYR A 283 3.94 -3.32 -0.88
N LEU A 284 3.65 -3.33 0.43
CA LEU A 284 4.63 -3.74 1.43
C LEU A 284 5.04 -5.20 1.23
N HIS A 285 4.10 -6.11 0.92
CA HIS A 285 4.42 -7.51 0.65
C HIS A 285 5.38 -7.64 -0.53
N ILE A 286 5.11 -6.95 -1.64
CA ILE A 286 5.94 -6.95 -2.85
C ILE A 286 7.35 -6.44 -2.52
N ASP A 287 7.44 -5.31 -1.82
CA ASP A 287 8.71 -4.69 -1.45
C ASP A 287 9.52 -5.54 -0.44
N LEU A 288 8.85 -6.40 0.33
CA LEU A 288 9.42 -7.25 1.39
C LEU A 288 9.57 -8.72 0.99
N ASN A 289 9.28 -9.08 -0.26
CA ASN A 289 9.33 -10.47 -0.69
C ASN A 289 10.79 -10.99 -0.66
N ARG A 290 11.03 -12.04 0.14
CA ARG A 290 12.33 -12.64 0.42
C ARG A 290 12.81 -13.56 -0.71
N THR A 291 11.91 -13.99 -1.60
CA THR A 291 12.26 -14.70 -2.84
C THR A 291 12.50 -13.69 -3.95
N GLN A 292 13.66 -13.75 -4.61
CA GLN A 292 13.90 -13.04 -5.85
C GLN A 292 12.93 -13.59 -6.91
N CYS A 293 11.78 -12.94 -7.13
CA CYS A 293 10.92 -13.27 -8.26
C CYS A 293 11.70 -12.98 -9.54
N THR A 294 11.85 -14.00 -10.39
CA THR A 294 12.23 -13.83 -11.79
C THR A 294 11.11 -13.07 -12.49
N ASP A 295 11.46 -11.96 -13.15
CA ASP A 295 10.55 -11.01 -13.83
C ASP A 295 9.82 -11.58 -15.06
N GLU A 296 9.06 -12.66 -14.91
CA GLU A 296 7.88 -12.84 -15.76
C GLU A 296 6.81 -11.89 -15.23
N GLU A 297 6.15 -11.18 -16.16
CA GLU A 297 5.21 -10.09 -15.93
C GLU A 297 4.36 -10.35 -14.67
N ILE A 298 4.58 -9.56 -13.61
CA ILE A 298 3.63 -9.50 -12.50
C ILE A 298 2.41 -8.80 -13.07
N ASP A 299 1.53 -9.60 -13.67
CA ASP A 299 0.18 -9.20 -13.97
C ASP A 299 -0.51 -8.94 -12.63
N TYR A 300 -0.76 -7.66 -12.34
CA TYR A 300 -1.53 -7.22 -11.17
C TYR A 300 -2.99 -7.76 -11.21
N ASN A 301 -3.39 -8.52 -12.22
CA ASN A 301 -4.66 -9.25 -12.26
C ASN A 301 -4.51 -10.75 -11.95
N LEU A 302 -3.29 -11.26 -11.76
CA LEU A 302 -2.98 -12.68 -11.56
C LEU A 302 -2.48 -12.98 -10.13
N PHE A 303 -3.03 -12.29 -9.13
CA PHE A 303 -2.66 -12.37 -7.71
C PHE A 303 -2.99 -13.70 -7.00
N GLY A 304 -3.57 -14.69 -7.70
CA GLY A 304 -3.91 -15.99 -7.11
C GLY A 304 -2.72 -16.88 -6.76
N GLN A 305 -1.50 -16.54 -7.21
CA GLN A 305 -0.30 -17.38 -7.07
C GLN A 305 0.89 -16.65 -6.43
N ILE A 306 0.65 -15.81 -5.42
CA ILE A 306 1.71 -15.08 -4.72
C ILE A 306 2.67 -16.04 -4.00
N ASN A 307 3.98 -15.84 -4.25
CA ASN A 307 5.09 -16.49 -3.55
C ASN A 307 5.10 -15.99 -2.08
N LYS A 308 4.75 -16.88 -1.14
CA LYS A 308 4.39 -16.58 0.28
C LYS A 308 5.58 -16.27 1.20
N ASN A 309 6.47 -15.38 0.78
CA ASN A 309 7.73 -15.14 1.50
C ASN A 309 7.90 -13.66 1.88
N SER A 310 7.04 -13.11 2.73
CA SER A 310 7.31 -11.80 3.35
C SER A 310 6.75 -11.73 4.76
N ILE A 311 7.28 -10.79 5.57
CA ILE A 311 6.76 -10.54 6.91
C ILE A 311 5.27 -10.15 6.89
N ILE A 312 4.78 -9.53 5.81
CA ILE A 312 3.36 -9.21 5.66
C ILE A 312 2.51 -10.48 5.58
N VAL A 313 2.96 -11.49 4.83
CA VAL A 313 2.29 -12.79 4.75
C VAL A 313 2.39 -13.55 6.07
N ASP A 314 3.54 -13.46 6.74
CA ASP A 314 3.74 -14.13 8.03
C ASP A 314 2.81 -13.57 9.12
N LEU A 315 2.53 -12.26 9.09
CA LEU A 315 1.73 -11.57 10.10
C LEU A 315 0.24 -11.54 9.76
N PHE A 316 -0.15 -11.09 8.57
CA PHE A 316 -1.53 -10.71 8.26
C PHE A 316 -2.31 -11.79 7.50
N TYR A 317 -1.65 -12.76 6.88
CA TYR A 317 -2.35 -13.72 6.00
C TYR A 317 -2.82 -14.96 6.75
N GLY A 318 -4.13 -15.16 6.75
CA GLY A 318 -4.80 -16.41 7.07
C GLY A 318 -5.01 -17.30 5.83
N ILE A 319 -5.53 -18.50 6.04
CA ILE A 319 -5.90 -19.43 4.96
C ILE A 319 -7.29 -20.00 5.25
N TYR A 320 -8.21 -19.88 4.30
CA TYR A 320 -9.44 -20.66 4.25
C TYR A 320 -9.21 -22.01 3.60
N LYS A 321 -9.96 -23.01 4.05
CA LYS A 321 -10.25 -24.23 3.30
C LYS A 321 -11.67 -24.13 2.78
N SER A 322 -11.84 -23.98 1.46
CA SER A 322 -13.14 -24.06 0.81
C SER A 322 -13.45 -25.50 0.46
N THR A 323 -14.60 -26.01 0.91
CA THR A 323 -15.06 -27.36 0.58
C THR A 323 -16.40 -27.27 -0.15
N ILE A 324 -16.41 -27.73 -1.40
CA ILE A 324 -17.62 -27.79 -2.23
C ILE A 324 -18.10 -29.24 -2.28
N THR A 325 -19.34 -29.47 -1.87
CA THR A 325 -20.01 -30.78 -1.87
C THR A 325 -21.13 -30.77 -2.90
N CYS A 326 -21.04 -31.64 -3.91
CA CYS A 326 -22.12 -31.85 -4.87
C CYS A 326 -23.35 -32.47 -4.17
N LEU A 327 -24.53 -31.88 -4.34
CA LEU A 327 -25.76 -32.37 -3.70
C LEU A 327 -26.39 -33.59 -4.41
N GLN A 328 -25.90 -33.94 -5.61
CA GLN A 328 -26.38 -35.09 -6.37
C GLN A 328 -25.61 -36.38 -6.05
N CYS A 329 -24.27 -36.32 -6.03
CA CYS A 329 -23.41 -37.50 -5.83
C CYS A 329 -22.60 -37.47 -4.52
N MET A 330 -22.75 -36.41 -3.71
CA MET A 330 -22.01 -36.19 -2.46
C MET A 330 -20.48 -36.13 -2.60
N HIS A 331 -19.96 -35.99 -3.82
CA HIS A 331 -18.53 -35.78 -4.02
C HIS A 331 -18.11 -34.42 -3.51
N THR A 332 -17.02 -34.41 -2.75
CA THR A 332 -16.38 -33.20 -2.23
C THR A 332 -15.11 -32.85 -2.99
N SER A 333 -14.89 -31.55 -3.18
CA SER A 333 -13.62 -30.97 -3.63
C SER A 333 -13.20 -29.90 -2.64
N SER A 334 -11.91 -29.81 -2.32
CA SER A 334 -11.39 -28.78 -1.43
C SER A 334 -10.31 -27.94 -2.11
N SER A 335 -10.36 -26.62 -1.90
CA SER A 335 -9.32 -25.65 -2.28
C SER A 335 -8.89 -24.85 -1.06
N TYR A 336 -7.72 -24.23 -1.15
CA TYR A 336 -7.18 -23.37 -0.09
C TYR A 336 -6.97 -21.97 -0.64
N GLU A 337 -7.47 -20.97 0.08
CA GLU A 337 -7.49 -19.58 -0.35
C GLU A 337 -6.94 -18.70 0.77
N SER A 338 -6.05 -17.77 0.44
CA SER A 338 -5.50 -16.85 1.45
C SER A 338 -6.42 -15.66 1.66
N PHE A 339 -6.45 -15.14 2.89
CA PHE A 339 -7.17 -13.92 3.23
C PHE A 339 -6.33 -13.02 4.13
N VAL A 340 -6.48 -11.71 3.97
CA VAL A 340 -5.86 -10.67 4.81
C VAL A 340 -6.88 -10.11 5.80
N CYS A 341 -8.12 -9.99 5.37
CA CYS A 341 -9.23 -9.49 6.16
C CYS A 341 -10.38 -10.50 6.19
N LEU A 342 -10.94 -10.69 7.38
CA LEU A 342 -12.14 -11.47 7.62
C LEU A 342 -13.36 -10.56 7.50
N THR A 343 -14.03 -10.58 6.35
CA THR A 343 -15.25 -9.79 6.12
C THR A 343 -16.46 -10.53 6.70
N LEU A 344 -17.13 -9.91 7.68
CA LEU A 344 -18.27 -10.51 8.37
C LEU A 344 -19.58 -9.76 8.08
N PRO A 345 -20.66 -10.47 7.71
CA PRO A 345 -21.99 -9.88 7.67
C PRO A 345 -22.46 -9.51 9.08
N ILE A 346 -23.29 -8.46 9.16
CA ILE A 346 -23.95 -8.06 10.40
C ILE A 346 -25.36 -8.67 10.37
N PRO A 347 -25.77 -9.45 11.39
CA PRO A 347 -27.13 -9.94 11.52
C PRO A 347 -28.14 -8.79 11.55
N SER A 348 -29.31 -8.97 10.91
CA SER A 348 -30.37 -7.95 10.80
C SER A 348 -31.07 -7.67 12.15
N THR A 349 -30.34 -7.07 13.08
CA THR A 349 -30.74 -6.71 14.44
C THR A 349 -30.11 -5.36 14.79
N ASN A 350 -30.74 -4.57 15.66
CA ASN A 350 -30.19 -3.26 16.06
C ASN A 350 -28.88 -3.38 16.86
N GLN A 351 -28.68 -4.52 17.52
CA GLN A 351 -27.52 -4.82 18.33
C GLN A 351 -27.21 -6.31 18.28
N CYS A 352 -25.95 -6.65 18.08
CA CYS A 352 -25.43 -8.01 18.11
C CYS A 352 -24.01 -8.03 18.69
N THR A 353 -23.47 -9.22 18.92
CA THR A 353 -22.07 -9.41 19.29
C THR A 353 -21.23 -9.77 18.06
N LEU A 354 -19.92 -9.53 18.12
CA LEU A 354 -18.98 -10.00 17.09
C LEU A 354 -19.05 -11.53 16.92
N GLN A 355 -19.37 -12.24 18.00
CA GLN A 355 -19.59 -13.68 17.97
C GLN A 355 -20.80 -14.06 17.11
N ASP A 356 -21.88 -13.29 17.15
CA ASP A 356 -23.04 -13.50 16.28
C ASP A 356 -22.67 -13.29 14.80
N CYS A 357 -21.80 -12.31 14.49
CA CYS A 357 -21.29 -12.11 13.13
C CYS A 357 -20.42 -13.29 12.66
N LEU A 358 -19.58 -13.84 13.55
CA LEU A 358 -18.71 -14.98 13.27
C LEU A 358 -19.47 -16.29 13.02
N GLN A 359 -20.70 -16.43 13.52
CA GLN A 359 -21.53 -17.62 13.26
C GLN A 359 -21.76 -17.88 11.76
N SER A 360 -21.76 -16.84 10.94
CA SER A 360 -21.86 -16.95 9.48
C SER A 360 -20.75 -17.80 8.85
N LEU A 361 -19.58 -17.92 9.50
CA LEU A 361 -18.49 -18.80 9.04
C LEU A 361 -18.83 -20.29 9.13
N ASN A 362 -19.80 -20.66 9.96
CA ASN A 362 -20.26 -22.04 10.11
C ASN A 362 -21.41 -22.41 9.16
N GLU A 363 -21.92 -21.45 8.38
CA GLU A 363 -23.05 -21.65 7.49
C GLU A 363 -22.61 -22.20 6.13
N ASP A 364 -23.44 -23.08 5.55
CA ASP A 364 -23.22 -23.59 4.20
C ASP A 364 -23.83 -22.60 3.19
N GLU A 365 -23.03 -22.14 2.22
CA GLU A 365 -23.51 -21.40 1.05
C GLU A 365 -24.05 -22.41 0.01
N TYR A 366 -25.31 -22.25 -0.40
CA TYR A 366 -25.94 -23.15 -1.37
C TYR A 366 -25.83 -22.59 -2.79
N LEU A 367 -25.06 -23.27 -3.64
CA LEU A 367 -24.87 -22.97 -5.05
C LEU A 367 -25.97 -23.64 -5.87
N ILE A 368 -27.14 -23.01 -5.94
CA ILE A 368 -28.37 -23.56 -6.52
C ILE A 368 -28.92 -22.76 -7.72
N ASP A 369 -28.48 -21.52 -7.89
CA ASP A 369 -28.93 -20.67 -9.00
C ASP A 369 -28.27 -21.11 -10.31
N ASP A 370 -28.95 -20.88 -11.44
CA ASP A 370 -28.44 -21.32 -12.76
C ASP A 370 -27.06 -20.73 -13.08
N ASP A 371 -26.78 -19.53 -12.61
CA ASP A 371 -25.49 -18.84 -12.79
C ASP A 371 -24.41 -19.26 -11.77
N SER A 372 -24.78 -19.94 -10.68
CA SER A 372 -23.86 -20.33 -9.59
C SER A 372 -23.62 -21.84 -9.49
N LYS A 373 -24.30 -22.67 -10.30
CA LYS A 373 -24.12 -24.14 -10.30
C LYS A 373 -22.68 -24.56 -10.50
N TRP A 374 -22.25 -25.53 -9.69
CA TRP A 374 -20.90 -26.05 -9.71
C TRP A 374 -20.74 -27.19 -10.72
N PHE A 375 -19.64 -27.20 -11.49
CA PHE A 375 -19.30 -28.33 -12.33
C PHE A 375 -18.75 -29.49 -11.50
N CYS A 376 -19.54 -30.55 -11.36
CA CYS A 376 -19.11 -31.74 -10.64
C CYS A 376 -18.27 -32.65 -11.55
N SER A 377 -17.00 -32.86 -11.20
CA SER A 377 -16.09 -33.76 -11.91
C SER A 377 -16.50 -35.24 -11.88
N LYS A 378 -17.35 -35.67 -10.95
CA LYS A 378 -17.90 -37.04 -10.93
C LYS A 378 -19.18 -37.19 -11.73
N CYS A 379 -20.10 -36.23 -11.64
CA CYS A 379 -21.34 -36.25 -12.43
C CYS A 379 -21.12 -35.83 -13.89
N GLN A 380 -20.02 -35.12 -14.17
CA GLN A 380 -19.72 -34.53 -15.47
C GLN A 380 -20.82 -33.56 -15.95
N CYS A 381 -21.42 -32.82 -15.02
CA CYS A 381 -22.45 -31.81 -15.30
C CYS A 381 -22.46 -30.68 -14.25
N HIS A 382 -23.12 -29.57 -14.57
CA HIS A 382 -23.43 -28.52 -13.61
C HIS A 382 -24.51 -29.03 -12.64
N SER A 383 -24.15 -29.09 -11.36
CA SER A 383 -25.02 -29.61 -10.30
C SER A 383 -25.12 -28.60 -9.17
N ASN A 384 -26.26 -28.63 -8.48
CA ASN A 384 -26.39 -27.93 -7.21
C ASN A 384 -25.33 -28.44 -6.23
N ALA A 385 -24.70 -27.52 -5.52
CA ALA A 385 -23.67 -27.83 -4.55
C ALA A 385 -23.87 -27.00 -3.28
N LYS A 386 -23.21 -27.40 -2.20
CA LYS A 386 -23.01 -26.55 -1.03
C LYS A 386 -21.53 -26.27 -0.85
N LYS A 387 -21.19 -25.03 -0.56
CA LYS A 387 -19.83 -24.54 -0.32
C LYS A 387 -19.72 -24.17 1.17
N ARG A 388 -18.67 -24.66 1.81
CA ARG A 388 -18.31 -24.31 3.20
C ARG A 388 -16.92 -23.69 3.21
N LEU A 389 -16.76 -22.61 3.97
CA LEU A 389 -15.47 -21.99 4.23
C LEU A 389 -15.09 -22.23 5.70
N GLU A 390 -13.91 -22.78 5.93
CA GLU A 390 -13.37 -23.00 7.29
C GLU A 390 -12.01 -22.29 7.38
N ILE A 391 -11.67 -21.71 8.54
CA ILE A 391 -10.34 -21.11 8.72
C ILE A 391 -9.32 -22.23 8.93
N HIS A 392 -8.50 -22.50 7.94
CA HIS A 392 -7.44 -23.50 8.03
C HIS A 392 -6.21 -22.97 8.79
N LYS A 393 -5.86 -21.69 8.60
CA LYS A 393 -4.75 -21.02 9.29
C LYS A 393 -5.21 -19.63 9.74
N LEU A 394 -5.00 -19.35 11.03
CA LEU A 394 -5.21 -18.03 11.61
C LEU A 394 -3.99 -17.10 11.38
N PRO A 395 -4.20 -15.79 11.09
CA PRO A 395 -3.12 -14.82 10.99
C PRO A 395 -2.66 -14.35 12.38
N LYS A 396 -1.39 -13.93 12.53
CA LYS A 396 -0.90 -13.36 13.81
C LYS A 396 -1.55 -12.01 14.11
N ILE A 397 -1.83 -11.24 13.06
CA ILE A 397 -2.62 -10.01 13.11
C ILE A 397 -3.93 -10.27 12.34
N LEU A 398 -5.02 -10.35 13.08
CA LEU A 398 -6.35 -10.54 12.53
C LEU A 398 -6.98 -9.17 12.26
N ILE A 399 -7.43 -8.97 11.03
CA ILE A 399 -8.22 -7.80 10.64
C ILE A 399 -9.62 -8.27 10.32
N ILE A 400 -10.62 -7.72 10.98
CA ILE A 400 -12.04 -8.00 10.71
C ILE A 400 -12.66 -6.76 10.08
N GLN A 401 -13.37 -6.94 8.96
CA GLN A 401 -14.20 -5.92 8.35
C GLN A 401 -15.67 -6.23 8.62
N LEU A 402 -16.37 -5.30 9.26
CA LEU A 402 -17.82 -5.39 9.39
C LEU A 402 -18.48 -4.90 8.11
N LYS A 403 -19.25 -5.76 7.43
CA LYS A 403 -19.91 -5.46 6.15
C LYS A 403 -21.11 -4.53 6.33
N ARG A 404 -20.83 -3.28 6.65
CA ARG A 404 -21.82 -2.24 6.92
C ARG A 404 -22.55 -1.77 5.67
N PHE A 405 -21.94 -1.82 4.50
CA PHE A 405 -22.61 -1.37 3.27
C PHE A 405 -23.23 -2.56 2.56
N GLN A 406 -24.55 -2.50 2.41
CA GLN A 406 -25.32 -3.54 1.73
C GLN A 406 -26.30 -2.91 0.75
N MET A 407 -26.51 -3.60 -0.37
CA MET A 407 -27.50 -3.19 -1.35
C MET A 407 -28.87 -3.73 -0.94
N ASN A 408 -29.86 -2.85 -0.81
CA ASN A 408 -31.22 -3.26 -0.48
C ASN A 408 -31.98 -3.79 -1.70
N SER A 409 -33.22 -4.26 -1.49
CA SER A 409 -34.11 -4.76 -2.56
C SER A 409 -34.42 -3.74 -3.65
N GLU A 410 -34.21 -2.46 -3.42
CA GLU A 410 -34.40 -1.37 -4.38
C GLU A 410 -33.10 -0.95 -5.07
N MET A 411 -32.04 -1.75 -4.98
CA MET A 411 -30.71 -1.48 -5.54
C MET A 411 -30.06 -0.20 -5.00
N ARG A 412 -30.40 0.20 -3.78
CA ARG A 412 -29.80 1.33 -3.07
C ARG A 412 -28.82 0.82 -2.02
N TRP A 413 -27.64 1.41 -1.98
CA TRP A 413 -26.66 1.16 -0.93
C TRP A 413 -27.12 1.80 0.37
N ILE A 414 -27.20 1.00 1.43
CA ILE A 414 -27.54 1.42 2.77
C ILE A 414 -26.40 1.02 3.70
N LYS A 415 -26.07 1.93 4.62
CA LYS A 415 -25.14 1.66 5.70
C LYS A 415 -25.89 1.09 6.91
N ASP A 416 -25.39 -0.02 7.41
CA ASP A 416 -25.80 -0.67 8.64
C ASP A 416 -25.16 0.06 9.83
N GLU A 417 -26.02 0.70 10.62
CA GLU A 417 -25.67 1.48 11.80
C GLU A 417 -25.86 0.67 13.10
N SER A 418 -26.02 -0.66 13.01
CA SER A 418 -26.23 -1.51 14.18
C SER A 418 -25.00 -1.55 15.08
N LEU A 419 -25.25 -1.62 16.39
CA LEU A 419 -24.21 -1.73 17.40
C LEU A 419 -23.67 -3.16 17.43
N VAL A 420 -22.40 -3.33 17.10
CA VAL A 420 -21.70 -4.62 17.20
C VAL A 420 -20.81 -4.58 18.43
N LEU A 421 -21.12 -5.39 19.43
CA LEU A 421 -20.30 -5.53 20.63
C LEU A 421 -19.13 -6.48 20.36
N TYR A 422 -17.91 -5.98 20.47
CA TYR A 422 -16.68 -6.75 20.26
C TYR A 422 -15.89 -6.86 21.57
N PRO A 423 -15.28 -8.02 21.87
CA PRO A 423 -14.43 -8.17 23.04
C PRO A 423 -13.09 -7.43 22.82
N GLU A 424 -12.65 -6.66 23.82
CA GLU A 424 -11.33 -6.00 23.78
C GLU A 424 -10.19 -7.02 23.95
N ASP A 425 -10.42 -8.08 24.72
CA ASP A 425 -9.47 -9.13 25.04
C ASP A 425 -10.14 -10.50 24.92
N ASP A 426 -9.35 -11.55 24.73
CA ASP A 426 -9.80 -12.94 24.69
C ASP A 426 -10.87 -13.23 23.61
N LEU A 427 -10.75 -12.60 22.44
CA LEU A 427 -11.52 -13.02 21.26
C LEU A 427 -11.07 -14.43 20.86
N ASP A 428 -11.91 -15.43 21.12
CA ASP A 428 -11.64 -16.83 20.84
C ASP A 428 -12.15 -17.27 19.46
N LEU A 429 -11.22 -17.60 18.57
CA LEU A 429 -11.51 -18.13 17.23
C LEU A 429 -11.35 -19.65 17.10
N HIS A 430 -11.11 -20.37 18.19
CA HIS A 430 -10.77 -21.80 18.17
C HIS A 430 -11.84 -22.62 17.43
N GLN A 431 -13.11 -22.35 17.73
CA GLN A 431 -14.25 -23.06 17.14
C GLN A 431 -14.43 -22.84 15.62
N TYR A 432 -13.81 -21.81 15.05
CA TYR A 432 -13.92 -21.47 13.63
C TYR A 432 -12.70 -21.93 12.83
N SER A 433 -11.73 -22.58 13.49
CA SER A 433 -10.45 -22.98 12.89
C SER A 433 -10.21 -24.48 12.90
N SER A 434 -9.60 -25.01 11.84
CA SER A 434 -9.37 -26.46 11.65
C SER A 434 -8.01 -26.97 12.17
N SER A 435 -7.10 -26.08 12.59
CA SER A 435 -5.72 -26.40 12.98
C SER A 435 -5.45 -26.01 14.45
N PRO A 436 -4.58 -26.70 15.21
CA PRO A 436 -4.68 -26.74 16.67
C PRO A 436 -3.64 -25.89 17.43
N SER A 437 -4.09 -24.99 18.31
CA SER A 437 -4.00 -25.07 19.78
C SER A 437 -4.94 -24.01 20.38
N SER A 438 -5.63 -24.28 21.50
CA SER A 438 -6.59 -23.33 22.09
C SER A 438 -5.95 -21.98 22.47
N GLU A 439 -4.66 -21.99 22.79
CA GLU A 439 -3.89 -20.79 23.15
C GLU A 439 -3.58 -19.90 21.93
N GLN A 440 -3.49 -20.46 20.72
CA GLN A 440 -3.18 -19.72 19.48
C GLN A 440 -4.42 -19.14 18.78
N ALA A 441 -5.57 -19.21 19.43
CA ALA A 441 -6.84 -18.70 18.91
C ALA A 441 -7.39 -17.51 19.70
N LEU A 442 -6.69 -17.05 20.74
CA LEU A 442 -7.05 -15.88 21.54
C LEU A 442 -6.39 -14.62 20.98
N TYR A 443 -7.20 -13.57 20.85
CA TYR A 443 -6.75 -12.29 20.33
C TYR A 443 -7.13 -11.12 21.24
N THR A 444 -6.26 -10.11 21.24
CA THR A 444 -6.47 -8.83 21.90
C THR A 444 -6.63 -7.72 20.87
N LEU A 445 -7.71 -6.94 21.00
CA LEU A 445 -8.00 -5.76 20.19
C LEU A 445 -7.04 -4.64 20.55
N TYR A 446 -6.48 -3.98 19.54
CA TYR A 446 -5.59 -2.83 19.75
C TYR A 446 -5.91 -1.63 18.86
N SER A 447 -6.65 -1.81 17.75
CA SER A 447 -7.08 -0.70 16.91
C SER A 447 -8.45 -0.95 16.30
N ILE A 448 -9.22 0.13 16.17
CA ILE A 448 -10.55 0.17 15.55
C ILE A 448 -10.56 1.34 14.59
N VAL A 449 -10.83 1.08 13.32
CA VAL A 449 -11.10 2.13 12.33
C VAL A 449 -12.61 2.33 12.26
N ASN A 450 -13.05 3.54 12.53
CA ASN A 450 -14.45 3.93 12.55
C ASN A 450 -14.82 4.63 11.25
N HIS A 451 -16.07 4.48 10.80
CA HIS A 451 -16.59 5.23 9.67
C HIS A 451 -17.86 5.99 10.04
N ASN A 452 -17.78 7.33 9.97
CA ASN A 452 -18.92 8.23 10.11
C ASN A 452 -19.44 8.64 8.73
N GLY A 453 -20.75 8.80 8.57
CA GLY A 453 -21.34 9.24 7.31
C GLY A 453 -21.82 8.10 6.41
N SER A 454 -22.06 8.44 5.15
CA SER A 454 -22.69 7.61 4.11
C SER A 454 -21.65 6.94 3.20
N LEU A 455 -22.09 6.15 2.21
CA LEU A 455 -21.18 5.48 1.27
C LEU A 455 -20.29 6.46 0.49
N ASN A 456 -20.81 7.62 0.09
CA ASN A 456 -20.14 8.55 -0.83
C ASN A 456 -19.55 9.79 -0.12
N ASP A 457 -19.83 9.94 1.17
CA ASP A 457 -19.32 11.06 1.97
C ASP A 457 -19.27 10.61 3.43
N GLY A 458 -18.05 10.55 3.96
CA GLY A 458 -17.81 10.09 5.31
C GLY A 458 -16.46 10.52 5.85
N HIS A 459 -16.22 10.15 7.11
CA HIS A 459 -15.01 10.48 7.83
C HIS A 459 -14.52 9.30 8.65
N TYR A 460 -13.25 8.96 8.45
CA TYR A 460 -12.60 7.87 9.17
C TYR A 460 -11.83 8.40 10.37
N THR A 461 -12.08 7.82 11.54
CA THR A 461 -11.30 8.04 12.77
C THR A 461 -10.77 6.72 13.28
N THR A 462 -9.78 6.75 14.16
CA THR A 462 -9.21 5.53 14.75
C THR A 462 -9.25 5.58 16.25
N PHE A 463 -9.73 4.52 16.89
CA PHE A 463 -9.50 4.27 18.31
C PHE A 463 -8.38 3.25 18.42
N SER A 464 -7.33 3.55 19.18
CA SER A 464 -6.26 2.58 19.37
C SER A 464 -5.68 2.64 20.78
N ARG A 465 -5.14 1.50 21.23
CA ARG A 465 -4.31 1.36 22.42
C ARG A 465 -3.00 0.70 22.05
N ASP A 466 -1.92 1.21 22.62
CA ASP A 466 -0.58 0.67 22.37
C ASP A 466 -0.26 -0.42 23.39
N LEU A 467 -0.24 -1.67 22.92
CA LEU A 467 0.00 -2.85 23.75
C LEU A 467 1.46 -3.01 24.20
N SER A 468 2.36 -2.12 23.78
CA SER A 468 3.75 -2.13 24.27
C SER A 468 3.89 -1.55 25.68
N TYR A 469 2.86 -0.86 26.19
CA TYR A 469 2.82 -0.35 27.56
C TYR A 469 2.21 -1.36 28.53
N ASP A 470 2.68 -1.38 29.79
CA ASP A 470 2.15 -2.25 30.84
C ASP A 470 0.66 -2.01 31.14
N GLN A 471 0.18 -0.79 30.93
CA GLN A 471 -1.22 -0.38 31.08
C GLN A 471 -1.66 0.37 29.81
N PRO A 472 -2.09 -0.37 28.77
CA PRO A 472 -2.50 0.22 27.51
C PRO A 472 -3.71 1.13 27.71
N GLN A 473 -3.60 2.38 27.27
CA GLN A 473 -4.69 3.36 27.28
C GLN A 473 -5.24 3.55 25.89
N TRP A 474 -6.55 3.76 25.79
CA TRP A 474 -7.23 4.05 24.53
C TRP A 474 -7.16 5.53 24.19
N PHE A 475 -6.84 5.80 22.93
CA PHE A 475 -6.81 7.14 22.35
C PHE A 475 -7.68 7.18 21.09
N GLU A 476 -8.33 8.32 20.89
CA GLU A 476 -8.96 8.69 19.62
C GLU A 476 -7.96 9.48 18.78
N TYR A 477 -7.75 9.01 17.55
CA TYR A 477 -7.01 9.67 16.49
C TYR A 477 -8.00 10.12 15.42
N ASP A 478 -8.21 11.43 15.38
CA ASP A 478 -9.02 12.14 14.40
C ASP A 478 -8.09 13.05 13.60
N ASP A 479 -7.46 12.48 12.58
CA ASP A 479 -6.39 13.10 11.81
C ASP A 479 -5.27 13.66 12.72
N GLU A 480 -5.01 14.97 12.70
CA GLU A 480 -3.99 15.61 13.55
C GLU A 480 -4.38 15.67 15.04
N ILE A 481 -5.64 15.43 15.37
CA ILE A 481 -6.18 15.56 16.72
C ILE A 481 -6.08 14.21 17.43
N VAL A 482 -5.34 14.18 18.55
CA VAL A 482 -5.23 13.01 19.42
C VAL A 482 -5.79 13.32 20.80
N LYS A 483 -6.69 12.48 21.30
CA LYS A 483 -7.38 12.66 22.59
C LYS A 483 -7.46 11.34 23.36
N TYR A 484 -7.60 11.42 24.68
CA TYR A 484 -8.03 10.27 25.47
C TYR A 484 -9.43 9.84 25.04
N LEU A 485 -9.61 8.53 24.85
CA LEU A 485 -10.91 7.97 24.52
C LEU A 485 -11.72 7.75 25.80
N ASP A 486 -12.97 8.19 25.76
CA ASP A 486 -13.97 7.83 26.77
C ASP A 486 -14.41 6.37 26.55
N LEU A 487 -14.30 5.54 27.58
CA LEU A 487 -14.62 4.11 27.47
C LEU A 487 -16.09 3.86 27.13
N ASP A 488 -17.00 4.75 27.53
CA ASP A 488 -18.41 4.65 27.12
C ASP A 488 -18.55 4.82 25.60
N GLN A 489 -17.73 5.68 24.98
CA GLN A 489 -17.69 5.84 23.53
C GLN A 489 -17.12 4.60 22.84
N LEU A 490 -16.15 3.91 23.46
CA LEU A 490 -15.61 2.65 22.97
C LEU A 490 -16.67 1.53 23.01
N HIS A 491 -17.37 1.39 24.14
CA HIS A 491 -18.33 0.29 24.38
C HIS A 491 -19.66 0.47 23.65
N LEU A 492 -20.04 1.71 23.32
CA LEU A 492 -21.24 2.06 22.55
C LEU A 492 -20.94 2.47 21.11
N ASN A 493 -19.78 2.06 20.58
CA ASN A 493 -19.32 2.44 19.25
C ASN A 493 -20.05 1.68 18.13
N SER A 494 -21.13 2.25 17.61
CA SER A 494 -21.82 1.71 16.43
C SER A 494 -21.07 1.93 15.10
N LYS A 495 -19.93 2.64 15.12
CA LYS A 495 -19.23 3.10 13.90
C LYS A 495 -18.03 2.25 13.53
N ALA A 496 -17.68 1.25 14.34
CA ALA A 496 -16.57 0.35 14.09
C ALA A 496 -16.69 -0.30 12.70
N TYR A 497 -15.71 -0.09 11.83
CA TYR A 497 -15.69 -0.59 10.47
C TYR A 497 -14.63 -1.68 10.29
N LEU A 498 -13.40 -1.42 10.76
CA LEU A 498 -12.32 -2.40 10.82
C LEU A 498 -11.88 -2.60 12.28
N LEU A 499 -11.65 -3.85 12.66
CA LEU A 499 -11.14 -4.24 13.97
C LEU A 499 -9.79 -4.93 13.78
N PHE A 500 -8.76 -4.44 14.47
CA PHE A 500 -7.40 -4.99 14.43
C PHE A 500 -7.10 -5.68 15.76
N TYR A 501 -6.81 -6.97 15.63
CA TYR A 501 -6.57 -7.90 16.72
C TYR A 501 -5.16 -8.50 16.58
N THR A 502 -4.43 -8.62 17.68
CA THR A 502 -3.15 -9.37 17.70
C THR A 502 -3.33 -10.66 18.47
N MET A 503 -2.74 -11.74 17.96
CA MET A 503 -2.69 -13.04 18.63
C MET A 503 -1.93 -12.90 19.96
N GLN A 504 -2.50 -13.42 21.04
CA GLN A 504 -1.89 -13.32 22.38
C GLN A 504 -0.67 -14.26 22.52
N HIS A 505 -0.76 -15.47 21.98
CA HIS A 505 0.32 -16.47 22.04
C HIS A 505 0.85 -16.79 20.65
N ILE A 506 2.00 -16.21 20.31
CA ILE A 506 2.63 -16.40 19.00
C ILE A 506 3.46 -17.70 19.03
N PRO A 507 3.19 -18.67 18.14
CA PRO A 507 4.05 -19.85 18.03
C PRO A 507 5.47 -19.45 17.63
N GLU A 508 6.46 -20.06 18.31
CA GLU A 508 7.90 -19.92 18.03
C GLU A 508 8.27 -20.24 16.58
#